data_AF-A0A5J9UDY5-F1
#
_entry.id   AF-A0A5J9UDY5-F1
#
_cell.length_a   1.000
_cell.length_b   1.000
_cell.length_c   1.000
_cell.angle_alpha   90.00
_cell.angle_beta   90.00
_cell.angle_gamma   90.00
#
_symmetry.space_group_name_H-M   'P 1'
#
loop_
_entity.id
_entity.type
_entity.pdbx_description
1 polymer ?
#
loop_
_entity_poly.entity_id
_entity_poly.type
_entity_poly.pdbx_seq_one_letter_code
_entity_poly.pdbx_strand_id
1 'polypeptide(L)'
;MEMGTEAEEIEIERIEVESTWKGLFQRRVVMAETHCNTVHGLLRGMLEVVTADAGEWGRDPQPPCAEDALESAAMELGLALASMGAARHIALRGGAPSPAAPLESADDVAGDPDVWCALDRLEKAAALATGAHDRVERARGHLGAAALLRVLDDEEDGGGAPWEQSPCLSERLNGVMELREALSKAVDLVAATAAASEAAFGFRDGSLSLQDSVVRLMSP
;
A
#
# COMPACT_ATOMS: atom_id res chain seq x y z
N MET A 1 37.88 2.99 -25.45
CA MET A 1 36.61 3.46 -24.89
C MET A 1 35.64 2.30 -25.04
N GLU A 2 35.75 1.32 -24.15
CA GLU A 2 34.80 0.21 -24.02
C GLU A 2 33.89 0.61 -22.83
N MET A 3 32.75 1.21 -23.14
CA MET A 3 31.66 1.45 -22.15
C MET A 3 30.32 0.98 -22.73
N GLY A 4 30.35 0.03 -23.67
CA GLY A 4 29.15 -0.50 -24.33
C GLY A 4 28.66 -1.83 -23.75
N THR A 5 29.53 -2.61 -23.10
CA THR A 5 29.22 -4.00 -22.72
C THR A 5 28.53 -4.12 -21.36
N GLU A 6 28.89 -3.30 -20.37
CA GLU A 6 28.27 -3.36 -19.03
C GLU A 6 26.82 -2.86 -19.04
N ALA A 7 26.51 -1.82 -19.81
CA ALA A 7 25.14 -1.32 -19.91
C ALA A 7 24.22 -2.30 -20.65
N GLU A 8 24.74 -2.99 -21.67
CA GLU A 8 24.02 -3.99 -22.45
C GLU A 8 23.84 -5.30 -21.66
N GLU A 9 24.84 -5.72 -20.87
CA GLU A 9 24.70 -6.84 -19.92
C GLU A 9 23.68 -6.52 -18.81
N ILE A 10 23.71 -5.33 -18.21
CA ILE A 10 22.72 -4.90 -17.20
C ILE A 10 21.30 -4.87 -17.78
N GLU A 11 21.15 -4.47 -19.04
CA GLU A 11 19.85 -4.44 -19.72
C GLU A 11 19.32 -5.86 -20.04
N ILE A 12 20.19 -6.77 -20.47
CA ILE A 12 19.84 -8.19 -20.73
C ILE A 12 19.50 -8.92 -19.43
N GLU A 13 20.30 -8.75 -18.37
CA GLU A 13 20.08 -9.38 -17.06
C GLU A 13 18.76 -8.88 -16.43
N ARG A 14 18.42 -7.60 -16.62
CA ARG A 14 17.13 -7.03 -16.20
C ARG A 14 15.94 -7.59 -17.00
N ILE A 15 16.10 -7.84 -18.30
CA ILE A 15 15.09 -8.49 -19.15
C ILE A 15 14.90 -9.96 -18.76
N GLU A 16 15.97 -10.69 -18.44
CA GLU A 16 15.90 -12.09 -18.01
C GLU A 16 15.24 -12.24 -16.62
N VAL A 17 15.52 -11.36 -15.66
CA VAL A 17 14.83 -11.35 -14.36
C VAL A 17 13.34 -11.09 -14.54
N GLU A 18 12.95 -10.14 -15.40
CA GLU A 18 11.55 -9.85 -15.76
C GLU A 18 10.84 -11.01 -16.49
N SER A 19 11.60 -11.98 -17.02
CA SER A 19 11.08 -13.16 -17.73
C SER A 19 10.67 -14.30 -16.80
N THR A 20 11.11 -14.27 -15.53
CA THR A 20 10.77 -15.31 -14.56
C THR A 20 9.51 -14.96 -13.78
N TRP A 21 8.75 -15.97 -13.35
CA TRP A 21 7.58 -15.73 -12.49
C TRP A 21 7.98 -15.09 -11.16
N LYS A 22 9.20 -15.34 -10.66
CA LYS A 22 9.73 -14.71 -9.44
C LYS A 22 10.01 -13.22 -9.64
N GLY A 23 10.60 -12.83 -10.78
CA GLY A 23 10.78 -11.41 -11.10
C GLY A 23 9.44 -10.68 -11.27
N LEU A 24 8.45 -11.31 -11.90
CA LEU A 24 7.09 -10.77 -11.98
C LEU A 24 6.43 -10.65 -10.60
N PHE A 25 6.61 -11.64 -9.72
CA PHE A 25 6.15 -11.61 -8.33
C PHE A 25 6.77 -10.43 -7.58
N GLN A 26 8.10 -10.32 -7.56
CA GLN A 26 8.86 -9.24 -6.93
C GLN A 26 8.39 -7.87 -7.41
N ARG A 27 8.21 -7.69 -8.72
CA ARG A 27 7.69 -6.44 -9.29
C ARG A 27 6.33 -6.07 -8.72
N ARG A 28 5.42 -7.03 -8.56
CA ARG A 28 4.11 -6.77 -7.95
C ARG A 28 4.20 -6.43 -6.46
N VAL A 29 5.13 -7.04 -5.73
CA VAL A 29 5.40 -6.68 -4.33
C VAL A 29 5.89 -5.24 -4.21
N VAL A 30 6.87 -4.84 -5.02
CA VAL A 30 7.40 -3.45 -5.06
C VAL A 30 6.32 -2.44 -5.46
N MET A 31 5.47 -2.78 -6.44
CA MET A 31 4.34 -1.91 -6.80
C MET A 31 3.38 -1.73 -5.63
N ALA A 32 3.02 -2.80 -4.93
CA ALA A 32 2.16 -2.72 -3.75
C ALA A 32 2.77 -1.82 -2.67
N GLU A 33 4.05 -1.99 -2.35
CA GLU A 33 4.78 -1.14 -1.40
C GLU A 33 4.77 0.34 -1.84
N THR A 34 5.01 0.60 -3.12
CA THR A 34 5.00 1.96 -3.68
C THR A 34 3.65 2.63 -3.48
N HIS A 35 2.56 1.95 -3.82
CA HIS A 35 1.20 2.46 -3.61
C HIS A 35 0.92 2.70 -2.12
N CYS A 36 1.36 1.80 -1.22
CA CYS A 36 1.17 1.97 0.23
C CYS A 36 1.93 3.19 0.78
N ASN A 37 3.15 3.45 0.30
CA ASN A 37 3.92 4.65 0.65
C ASN A 37 3.21 5.93 0.17
N THR A 38 2.65 5.92 -1.05
CA THR A 38 1.86 7.03 -1.58
C THR A 38 0.64 7.30 -0.70
N VAL A 39 -0.12 6.26 -0.33
CA VAL A 39 -1.28 6.36 0.58
C VAL A 39 -0.88 7.01 1.90
N HIS A 40 0.19 6.53 2.54
CA HIS A 40 0.66 7.10 3.80
C HIS A 40 1.00 8.60 3.66
N GLY A 41 1.66 8.99 2.56
CA GLY A 41 1.96 10.39 2.25
C GLY A 41 0.69 11.25 2.09
N LEU A 42 -0.29 10.77 1.32
CA LEU A 42 -1.57 11.44 1.10
C LEU A 42 -2.36 11.62 2.40
N LEU A 43 -2.51 10.55 3.18
CA LEU A 43 -3.27 10.59 4.44
C LEU A 43 -2.61 11.48 5.49
N ARG A 44 -1.27 11.47 5.57
CA ARG A 44 -0.54 12.38 6.48
C ARG A 44 -0.75 13.84 6.09
N GLY A 45 -0.57 14.17 4.81
CA GLY A 45 -0.79 15.53 4.31
C GLY A 45 -2.23 15.99 4.54
N MET A 46 -3.19 15.10 4.33
CA MET A 46 -4.60 15.40 4.56
C MET A 46 -4.91 15.65 6.04
N LEU A 47 -4.35 14.85 6.94
CA LEU A 47 -4.52 15.06 8.38
C LEU A 47 -3.94 16.40 8.84
N GLU A 48 -2.77 16.80 8.30
CA GLU A 48 -2.17 18.12 8.55
C GLU A 48 -3.09 19.25 8.11
N VAL A 49 -3.71 19.15 6.92
CA VAL A 49 -4.65 20.16 6.41
C VAL A 49 -5.89 20.28 7.31
N VAL A 50 -6.56 19.18 7.64
CA VAL A 50 -7.81 19.22 8.42
C VAL A 50 -7.57 19.67 9.87
N THR A 51 -6.38 19.39 10.42
CA THR A 51 -6.01 19.80 11.78
C THR A 51 -5.43 21.20 11.86
N ALA A 52 -4.77 21.72 10.83
CA ALA A 52 -4.34 23.12 10.76
C ALA A 52 -5.54 24.06 10.62
N ASP A 53 -6.51 23.66 9.81
CA ASP A 53 -7.81 24.32 9.70
C ASP A 53 -8.61 24.25 11.02
N ALA A 54 -8.07 23.53 12.04
CA ALA A 54 -8.74 23.40 13.31
C ALA A 54 -8.74 24.64 14.21
N GLY A 55 -7.80 25.55 13.97
CA GLY A 55 -7.74 26.84 14.65
C GLY A 55 -8.81 27.83 14.17
N GLU A 56 -9.41 27.58 13.00
CA GLU A 56 -10.30 28.51 12.28
C GLU A 56 -11.65 27.85 11.96
N TRP A 57 -12.14 26.97 12.85
CA TRP A 57 -13.41 26.21 12.74
C TRP A 57 -14.66 27.01 12.35
N GLY A 58 -14.60 28.34 12.41
CA GLY A 58 -15.71 29.21 12.10
C GLY A 58 -15.72 29.82 10.70
N ARG A 59 -14.67 29.74 9.84
CA ARG A 59 -14.59 30.74 8.75
C ARG A 59 -14.39 30.30 7.30
N ASP A 60 -13.96 29.08 6.96
CA ASP A 60 -13.79 28.71 5.54
C ASP A 60 -14.46 27.39 5.13
N PRO A 61 -14.96 27.30 3.88
CA PRO A 61 -15.35 26.03 3.26
C PRO A 61 -14.15 25.08 3.28
N GLN A 62 -14.41 23.80 3.57
CA GLN A 62 -13.40 22.76 3.44
C GLN A 62 -12.75 22.87 2.05
N PRO A 63 -11.41 22.96 1.95
CA PRO A 63 -10.79 23.27 0.68
C PRO A 63 -11.04 22.10 -0.30
N PRO A 64 -11.39 22.37 -1.57
CA PRO A 64 -11.72 21.33 -2.56
C PRO A 64 -10.61 20.27 -2.72
N CYS A 65 -9.36 20.60 -2.36
CA CYS A 65 -8.24 19.67 -2.37
C CYS A 65 -8.34 18.53 -1.35
N ALA A 66 -9.20 18.64 -0.33
CA ALA A 66 -9.38 17.66 0.72
C ALA A 66 -10.06 16.37 0.23
N GLU A 67 -11.11 16.53 -0.59
CA GLU A 67 -11.86 15.41 -1.15
C GLU A 67 -11.05 14.68 -2.21
N ASP A 68 -10.40 15.43 -3.12
CA ASP A 68 -9.50 14.90 -4.15
C ASP A 68 -8.35 14.08 -3.54
N ALA A 69 -7.79 14.51 -2.41
CA ALA A 69 -6.71 13.80 -1.72
C ALA A 69 -7.17 12.47 -1.13
N LEU A 70 -8.36 12.43 -0.53
CA LEU A 70 -8.94 11.20 0.02
C LEU A 70 -9.39 10.24 -1.09
N GLU A 71 -9.92 10.75 -2.19
CA GLU A 71 -10.21 9.96 -3.39
C GLU A 71 -8.95 9.34 -3.99
N SER A 72 -7.89 10.13 -4.10
CA SER A 72 -6.57 9.66 -4.54
C SER A 72 -6.04 8.56 -3.62
N ALA A 73 -6.17 8.73 -2.29
CA ALA A 73 -5.75 7.72 -1.33
C ALA A 73 -6.56 6.42 -1.46
N ALA A 74 -7.88 6.50 -1.67
CA ALA A 74 -8.73 5.33 -1.91
C ALA A 74 -8.34 4.60 -3.21
N MET A 75 -8.08 5.35 -4.29
CA MET A 75 -7.61 4.79 -5.56
C MET A 75 -6.27 4.06 -5.39
N GLU A 76 -5.30 4.67 -4.72
CA GLU A 76 -3.99 4.06 -4.46
C GLU A 76 -4.09 2.80 -3.59
N LEU A 77 -5.00 2.77 -2.60
CA LEU A 77 -5.30 1.55 -1.85
C LEU A 77 -5.87 0.44 -2.74
N GLY A 78 -6.74 0.79 -3.69
CA GLY A 78 -7.23 -0.16 -4.71
C GLY A 78 -6.11 -0.73 -5.58
N LEU A 79 -5.17 0.12 -6.02
CA LEU A 79 -3.99 -0.31 -6.80
C LEU A 79 -3.03 -1.18 -5.98
N ALA A 80 -2.85 -0.87 -4.69
CA ALA A 80 -2.08 -1.69 -3.77
C ALA A 80 -2.69 -3.09 -3.64
N LEU A 81 -4.00 -3.18 -3.35
CA LEU A 81 -4.74 -4.44 -3.24
C LEU A 81 -4.67 -5.27 -4.53
N ALA A 82 -4.84 -4.63 -5.69
CA ALA A 82 -4.73 -5.30 -6.98
C ALA A 82 -3.32 -5.86 -7.20
N SER A 83 -2.27 -5.11 -6.81
CA SER A 83 -0.88 -5.55 -6.90
C SER A 83 -0.58 -6.72 -5.96
N MET A 84 -1.06 -6.69 -4.72
CA MET A 84 -0.95 -7.80 -3.76
C MET A 84 -1.64 -9.07 -4.27
N GLY A 85 -2.88 -8.93 -4.79
CA GLY A 85 -3.62 -10.04 -5.38
C GLY A 85 -2.94 -10.62 -6.62
N ALA A 86 -2.36 -9.76 -7.47
CA ALA A 86 -1.57 -10.19 -8.62
C ALA A 86 -0.30 -10.95 -8.20
N ALA A 87 0.41 -10.47 -7.17
CA ALA A 87 1.58 -11.15 -6.61
C ALA A 87 1.21 -12.56 -6.14
N ARG A 88 0.12 -12.70 -5.36
CA ARG A 88 -0.41 -14.00 -4.93
C ARG A 88 -0.70 -14.91 -6.13
N HIS A 89 -1.41 -14.40 -7.13
CA HIS A 89 -1.75 -15.19 -8.31
C HIS A 89 -0.52 -15.69 -9.09
N ILE A 90 0.48 -14.82 -9.26
CA ILE A 90 1.73 -15.17 -9.93
C ILE A 90 2.47 -16.25 -9.15
N ALA A 91 2.60 -16.11 -7.82
CA ALA A 91 3.29 -17.08 -6.99
C ALA A 91 2.62 -18.46 -7.01
N LEU A 92 1.29 -18.52 -6.93
CA LEU A 92 0.55 -19.79 -6.96
C LEU A 92 0.65 -20.50 -8.32
N ARG A 93 0.72 -19.75 -9.42
CA ARG A 93 0.93 -20.32 -10.76
C ARG A 93 2.37 -20.72 -11.03
N GLY A 94 3.31 -19.88 -10.60
CA GLY A 94 4.75 -20.07 -10.84
C GLY A 94 5.37 -21.14 -9.95
N GLY A 95 4.87 -21.28 -8.71
CA GLY A 95 5.29 -22.32 -7.77
C GLY A 95 4.66 -23.70 -8.03
N ALA A 96 3.67 -23.79 -8.92
CA ALA A 96 3.04 -25.05 -9.27
C ALA A 96 3.93 -25.93 -10.17
N PRO A 97 3.82 -27.27 -10.09
CA PRO A 97 4.50 -28.18 -11.02
C PRO A 97 4.10 -27.97 -12.49
N SER A 98 2.93 -27.37 -12.73
CA SER A 98 2.44 -26.98 -14.04
C SER A 98 1.67 -25.65 -13.93
N PRO A 99 1.96 -24.64 -14.77
CA PRO A 99 1.22 -23.38 -14.77
C PRO A 99 -0.28 -23.51 -15.05
N ALA A 100 -0.69 -24.61 -15.69
CA ALA A 100 -2.09 -24.91 -16.01
C ALA A 100 -2.89 -25.44 -14.81
N ALA A 101 -2.21 -25.80 -13.71
CA ALA A 101 -2.81 -26.28 -12.47
C ALA A 101 -2.21 -25.49 -11.28
N PRO A 102 -2.69 -24.26 -11.03
CA PRO A 102 -2.17 -23.40 -9.96
C PRO A 102 -2.35 -24.06 -8.59
N LEU A 103 -1.47 -23.71 -7.64
CA LEU A 103 -1.64 -24.09 -6.24
C LEU A 103 -2.91 -23.45 -5.65
N GLU A 104 -3.59 -24.17 -4.76
CA GLU A 104 -4.82 -23.71 -4.11
C GLU A 104 -4.51 -22.76 -2.93
N SER A 105 -3.46 -23.05 -2.16
CA SER A 105 -3.00 -22.25 -1.03
C SER A 105 -1.57 -21.76 -1.18
N ALA A 106 -1.25 -20.65 -0.50
CA ALA A 106 0.12 -20.19 -0.34
C ALA A 106 0.97 -21.22 0.45
N ASP A 107 0.34 -21.96 1.37
CA ASP A 107 1.00 -23.02 2.15
C ASP A 107 1.53 -24.17 1.30
N ASP A 108 1.00 -24.33 0.08
CA ASP A 108 1.42 -25.36 -0.87
C ASP A 108 2.69 -24.96 -1.65
N VAL A 109 3.19 -23.74 -1.47
CA VAL A 109 4.47 -23.26 -2.05
C VAL A 109 5.64 -23.90 -1.26
N ALA A 110 5.72 -25.23 -1.31
CA ALA A 110 6.62 -26.04 -0.48
C ALA A 110 8.11 -25.90 -0.83
N GLY A 111 8.45 -25.20 -1.93
CA GLY A 111 9.81 -25.12 -2.46
C GLY A 111 10.55 -23.81 -2.17
N ASP A 112 9.90 -22.79 -1.60
CA ASP A 112 10.50 -21.46 -1.44
C ASP A 112 9.99 -20.75 -0.17
N PRO A 113 10.73 -20.84 0.95
CA PRO A 113 10.30 -20.27 2.23
C PRO A 113 10.22 -18.74 2.19
N ASP A 114 11.00 -18.09 1.33
CA ASP A 114 10.99 -16.64 1.17
C ASP A 114 9.74 -16.18 0.42
N VAL A 115 9.29 -16.92 -0.61
CA VAL A 115 8.02 -16.65 -1.31
C VAL A 115 6.86 -16.84 -0.35
N TRP A 116 6.85 -17.94 0.40
CA TRP A 116 5.82 -18.19 1.40
C TRP A 116 5.76 -17.07 2.44
N CYS A 117 6.92 -16.65 2.97
CA CYS A 117 7.00 -15.57 3.95
C CYS A 117 6.51 -14.24 3.38
N ALA A 118 6.87 -13.91 2.13
CA ALA A 118 6.38 -12.72 1.46
C ALA A 118 4.85 -12.78 1.25
N LEU A 119 4.29 -13.93 0.89
CA LEU A 119 2.84 -14.11 0.71
C LEU A 119 2.06 -13.94 2.03
N ASP A 120 2.52 -14.52 3.13
CA ASP A 120 1.91 -14.33 4.46
C ASP A 120 1.89 -12.85 4.86
N ARG A 121 2.98 -12.12 4.59
CA ARG A 121 3.06 -10.68 4.84
C ARG A 121 2.12 -9.88 3.94
N LEU A 122 2.01 -10.25 2.66
CA LEU A 122 1.08 -9.61 1.72
C LEU A 122 -0.39 -9.84 2.08
N GLU A 123 -0.73 -11.01 2.64
CA GLU A 123 -2.09 -11.29 3.10
C GLU A 123 -2.46 -10.39 4.29
N LYS A 124 -1.54 -10.23 5.25
CA LYS A 124 -1.69 -9.28 6.36
C LYS A 124 -1.79 -7.84 5.86
N ALA A 125 -0.94 -7.46 4.90
CA ALA A 125 -0.99 -6.15 4.25
C ALA A 125 -2.32 -5.91 3.54
N ALA A 126 -2.86 -6.90 2.82
CA ALA A 126 -4.15 -6.77 2.16
C ALA A 126 -5.29 -6.51 3.15
N ALA A 127 -5.33 -7.21 4.29
CA ALA A 127 -6.31 -6.96 5.34
C ALA A 127 -6.19 -5.54 5.93
N LEU A 128 -4.95 -5.05 6.12
CA LEU A 128 -4.70 -3.67 6.55
C LEU A 128 -5.15 -2.65 5.50
N ALA A 129 -4.88 -2.89 4.22
CA ALA A 129 -5.26 -2.03 3.11
C ALA A 129 -6.78 -1.93 2.94
N THR A 130 -7.52 -3.05 3.02
CA THR A 130 -8.99 -3.02 3.04
C THR A 130 -9.51 -2.23 4.24
N GLY A 131 -8.96 -2.49 5.43
CA GLY A 131 -9.35 -1.74 6.62
C GLY A 131 -9.02 -0.24 6.54
N ALA A 132 -7.91 0.15 5.91
CA ALA A 132 -7.57 1.54 5.67
C ALA A 132 -8.53 2.17 4.64
N HIS A 133 -8.87 1.44 3.58
CA HIS A 133 -9.79 1.91 2.54
C HIS A 133 -11.18 2.21 3.12
N ASP A 134 -11.73 1.30 3.91
CA ASP A 134 -13.02 1.50 4.57
C ASP A 134 -13.03 2.74 5.47
N ARG A 135 -11.91 3.01 6.16
CA ARG A 135 -11.75 4.19 7.02
C ARG A 135 -11.63 5.48 6.20
N VAL A 136 -10.91 5.45 5.07
CA VAL A 136 -10.83 6.58 4.13
C VAL A 136 -12.22 6.92 3.58
N GLU A 137 -12.99 5.93 3.14
CA GLU A 137 -14.34 6.16 2.61
C GLU A 137 -15.30 6.70 3.68
N ARG A 138 -15.21 6.22 4.93
CA ARG A 138 -15.96 6.82 6.05
C ARG A 138 -15.53 8.26 6.33
N ALA A 139 -14.23 8.53 6.35
CA ALA A 139 -13.72 9.89 6.52
C ALA A 139 -14.23 10.82 5.42
N ARG A 140 -14.25 10.38 4.15
CA ARG A 140 -14.85 11.13 3.04
C ARG A 140 -16.33 11.42 3.28
N GLY A 141 -17.10 10.41 3.67
CA GLY A 141 -18.53 10.58 3.96
C GLY A 141 -18.79 11.60 5.07
N HIS A 142 -18.07 11.50 6.19
CA HIS A 142 -18.21 12.42 7.32
C HIS A 142 -17.77 13.84 6.98
N LEU A 143 -16.63 14.01 6.31
CA LEU A 143 -16.14 15.34 5.94
C LEU A 143 -17.02 16.00 4.87
N GLY A 144 -17.48 15.23 3.87
CA GLY A 144 -18.46 15.70 2.89
C GLY A 144 -19.79 16.11 3.54
N ALA A 145 -20.29 15.31 4.50
CA ALA A 145 -21.48 15.66 5.28
C ALA A 145 -21.28 16.94 6.10
N ALA A 146 -20.12 17.10 6.75
CA ALA A 146 -19.79 18.31 7.49
C ALA A 146 -19.79 19.55 6.58
N ALA A 147 -19.20 19.46 5.38
CA ALA A 147 -19.19 20.54 4.41
C ALA A 147 -20.61 20.93 3.96
N LEU A 148 -21.49 19.95 3.72
CA LEU A 148 -22.89 20.21 3.35
C LEU A 148 -23.69 20.84 4.49
N LEU A 149 -23.55 20.30 5.71
CA LEU A 149 -24.27 20.80 6.89
C LEU A 149 -23.86 22.24 7.22
N ARG A 150 -22.59 22.60 7.02
CA ARG A 150 -22.11 23.97 7.20
C ARG A 150 -22.82 24.96 6.28
N VAL A 151 -23.04 24.60 5.01
CA VAL A 151 -23.75 25.45 4.06
C VAL A 151 -25.19 25.70 4.52
N LEU A 152 -25.82 24.70 5.14
CA LEU A 152 -27.17 24.83 5.69
C LEU A 152 -27.18 25.72 6.96
N ASP A 153 -26.18 25.58 7.83
CA ASP A 153 -26.02 26.41 9.04
C ASP A 153 -25.82 27.90 8.69
N ASP A 154 -25.12 28.22 7.59
CA ASP A 154 -24.88 29.60 7.14
C ASP A 154 -26.15 30.28 6.55
N GLU A 155 -27.20 29.53 6.20
CA GLU A 155 -28.49 30.09 5.70
C GLU A 155 -29.54 30.33 6.80
N GLU A 156 -29.39 29.74 7.99
CA GLU A 156 -30.26 30.01 9.14
C GLU A 156 -29.77 31.23 9.95
N ASP A 157 -30.27 32.43 9.61
CA ASP A 157 -30.03 33.69 10.34
C ASP A 157 -30.76 33.76 11.72
N GLY A 158 -30.84 32.64 12.44
CA GLY A 158 -31.88 32.40 13.45
C GLY A 158 -31.46 31.65 14.72
N GLY A 159 -30.62 32.26 15.56
CA GLY A 159 -30.76 32.15 17.03
C GLY A 159 -30.50 30.79 17.69
N GLY A 160 -29.67 29.91 17.12
CA GLY A 160 -29.19 28.69 17.80
C GLY A 160 -28.26 29.00 18.98
N ALA A 161 -28.41 28.30 20.10
CA ALA A 161 -27.62 28.55 21.30
C ALA A 161 -26.17 28.02 21.14
N PRO A 162 -25.13 28.71 21.69
CA PRO A 162 -23.71 28.38 21.46
C PRO A 162 -23.22 26.99 21.91
N TRP A 163 -24.09 26.20 22.56
CA TRP A 163 -23.77 24.94 23.22
C TRP A 163 -24.52 23.74 22.64
N GLU A 164 -25.35 23.94 21.61
CA GLU A 164 -25.80 22.84 20.77
C GLU A 164 -24.60 22.36 19.94
N GLN A 165 -24.25 21.08 20.02
CA GLN A 165 -23.19 20.50 19.21
C GLN A 165 -23.63 20.64 17.75
N SER A 166 -23.09 21.62 17.03
CA SER A 166 -23.38 21.80 15.60
C SER A 166 -23.18 20.44 14.91
N PRO A 167 -24.21 19.92 14.21
CA PRO A 167 -24.10 18.67 13.47
C PRO A 167 -22.90 18.66 12.53
N CYS A 168 -22.58 19.80 11.89
CA CYS A 168 -21.37 19.98 11.09
C CYS A 168 -20.09 19.69 11.90
N LEU A 169 -19.98 20.21 13.13
CA LEU A 169 -18.81 19.97 13.98
C LEU A 169 -18.68 18.48 14.37
N SER A 170 -19.80 17.84 14.71
CA SER A 170 -19.81 16.40 15.04
C SER A 170 -19.31 15.56 13.87
N GLU A 171 -19.87 15.78 12.67
CA GLU A 171 -19.45 15.08 11.46
C GLU A 171 -17.98 15.33 11.13
N ARG A 172 -17.51 16.57 11.27
CA ARG A 172 -16.09 16.90 11.05
C ARG A 172 -15.17 16.15 12.02
N LEU A 173 -15.52 16.08 13.31
CA LEU A 173 -14.74 15.34 14.31
C LEU A 173 -14.72 13.84 13.99
N ASN A 174 -15.85 13.25 13.61
CA ASN A 174 -15.92 11.86 13.18
C ASN A 174 -15.01 11.61 11.97
N GLY A 175 -15.05 12.49 10.96
CA GLY A 175 -14.17 12.42 9.80
C GLY A 175 -12.68 12.47 10.16
N VAL A 176 -12.28 13.35 11.08
CA VAL A 176 -10.90 13.41 11.59
C VAL A 176 -10.50 12.14 12.33
N MET A 177 -11.39 11.57 13.15
CA MET A 177 -11.11 10.31 13.87
C MET A 177 -10.90 9.15 12.89
N GLU A 178 -11.80 9.00 11.91
CA GLU A 178 -11.67 7.99 10.86
C GLU A 178 -10.38 8.16 10.06
N LEU A 179 -9.99 9.40 9.72
CA LEU A 179 -8.74 9.70 9.04
C LEU A 179 -7.49 9.34 9.87
N ARG A 180 -7.52 9.59 11.18
CA ARG A 180 -6.42 9.19 12.09
C ARG A 180 -6.28 7.67 12.16
N GLU A 181 -7.40 6.96 12.22
CA GLU A 181 -7.37 5.50 12.18
C GLU A 181 -6.88 4.96 10.84
N ALA A 182 -7.29 5.57 9.73
CA ALA A 182 -6.78 5.24 8.40
C ALA A 182 -5.26 5.42 8.31
N LEU A 183 -4.74 6.55 8.82
CA LEU A 183 -3.29 6.82 8.85
C LEU A 183 -2.54 5.81 9.73
N SER A 184 -3.08 5.47 10.91
CA SER A 184 -2.48 4.44 11.77
C SER A 184 -2.36 3.11 11.05
N LYS A 185 -3.42 2.68 10.33
CA LYS A 185 -3.38 1.47 9.51
C LYS A 185 -2.41 1.58 8.35
N ALA A 186 -2.29 2.76 7.73
CA ALA A 186 -1.34 3.00 6.64
C ALA A 186 0.13 2.87 7.11
N VAL A 187 0.44 3.25 8.35
CA VAL A 187 1.78 3.02 8.94
C VAL A 187 2.07 1.52 9.06
N ASP A 188 1.13 0.76 9.63
CA ASP A 188 1.27 -0.70 9.76
C ASP A 188 1.34 -1.37 8.38
N LEU A 189 0.58 -0.86 7.42
CA LEU A 189 0.54 -1.32 6.04
C LEU A 189 1.89 -1.14 5.36
N VAL A 190 2.50 0.05 5.45
CA VAL A 190 3.83 0.33 4.91
C VAL A 190 4.87 -0.62 5.49
N ALA A 191 4.86 -0.83 6.81
CA ALA A 191 5.77 -1.76 7.46
C ALA A 191 5.57 -3.21 6.98
N ALA A 192 4.32 -3.65 6.84
CA ALA A 192 4.00 -4.99 6.33
C ALA A 192 4.46 -5.18 4.87
N THR A 193 4.25 -4.19 4.01
CA THR A 193 4.68 -4.26 2.60
C THR A 193 6.19 -4.18 2.44
N ALA A 194 6.88 -3.36 3.25
CA ALA A 194 8.34 -3.31 3.25
C ALA A 194 8.93 -4.67 3.67
N ALA A 195 8.40 -5.28 4.74
CA ALA A 195 8.80 -6.62 5.15
C ALA A 195 8.48 -7.68 4.07
N ALA A 196 7.36 -7.55 3.35
CA ALA A 196 7.05 -8.43 2.23
C ALA A 196 8.06 -8.30 1.09
N SER A 197 8.44 -7.06 0.73
CA SER A 197 9.50 -6.77 -0.23
C SER A 197 10.82 -7.37 0.21
N GLU A 198 11.25 -7.17 1.46
CA GLU A 198 12.48 -7.75 1.99
C GLU A 198 12.51 -9.28 1.87
N ALA A 199 11.41 -9.97 2.20
CA ALA A 199 11.31 -11.42 1.98
C ALA A 199 11.37 -11.77 0.48
N ALA A 200 10.66 -11.02 -0.37
CA ALA A 200 10.66 -11.21 -1.81
C ALA A 200 12.02 -10.89 -2.48
N PHE A 201 12.96 -10.21 -1.81
CA PHE A 201 14.32 -10.02 -2.32
C PHE A 201 15.37 -10.82 -1.53
N GLY A 202 14.95 -11.55 -0.50
CA GLY A 202 15.76 -12.50 0.26
C GLY A 202 16.27 -13.68 -0.57
N PHE A 203 15.70 -13.90 -1.77
CA PHE A 203 16.00 -14.97 -2.74
C PHE A 203 17.45 -15.05 -3.25
N ARG A 204 18.43 -14.35 -2.67
CA ARG A 204 19.81 -14.31 -3.16
C ARG A 204 20.31 -15.70 -3.56
N ASP A 205 20.80 -15.76 -4.79
CA ASP A 205 20.93 -16.92 -5.65
C ASP A 205 21.38 -18.23 -4.99
N GLY A 206 20.59 -19.28 -5.21
CA GLY A 206 21.02 -20.67 -5.08
C GLY A 206 22.00 -21.14 -6.17
N SER A 207 22.76 -20.24 -6.80
CA SER A 207 23.92 -20.52 -7.66
C SER A 207 24.75 -19.25 -7.74
N LEU A 208 25.94 -19.11 -7.15
CA LEU A 208 27.10 -19.97 -7.23
C LEU A 208 27.93 -19.79 -5.97
N SER A 209 27.93 -20.79 -5.08
CA SER A 209 29.11 -21.03 -4.26
C SER A 209 30.23 -21.49 -5.20
N LEU A 210 30.95 -20.53 -5.78
CA LEU A 210 32.26 -20.75 -6.40
C LEU A 210 33.32 -21.17 -5.36
N GLN A 211 32.93 -21.38 -4.10
CA GLN A 211 33.81 -21.85 -3.03
C GLN A 211 33.73 -23.37 -2.79
N ASP A 212 32.67 -24.07 -3.24
CA ASP A 212 32.57 -25.54 -3.06
C ASP A 212 33.18 -26.36 -4.21
N SER A 213 33.37 -25.77 -5.39
CA SER A 213 34.02 -26.45 -6.53
C SER A 213 35.55 -26.39 -6.48
N VAL A 214 36.14 -25.44 -5.72
CA VAL A 214 37.60 -25.30 -5.62
C VAL A 214 38.20 -26.23 -4.56
N VAL A 215 37.43 -26.63 -3.55
CA VAL A 215 37.93 -27.52 -2.47
C VAL A 215 37.95 -28.99 -2.89
N ARG A 216 37.19 -29.41 -3.91
CA ARG A 216 37.20 -30.80 -4.42
C ARG A 216 38.26 -31.10 -5.49
N LEU A 217 38.99 -30.10 -5.98
CA LEU A 217 40.08 -30.28 -6.96
C LEU A 217 41.49 -30.16 -6.35
N MET A 218 41.59 -29.91 -5.04
CA MET A 218 42.85 -29.91 -4.32
C MET A 218 42.71 -30.65 -2.99
N SER A 219 42.66 -31.97 -3.06
CA SER A 219 43.14 -32.83 -1.98
C SER A 219 43.96 -33.96 -2.63
N PRO A 220 45.21 -34.18 -2.18
CA PRO A 220 46.12 -35.15 -2.78
C PRO A 220 45.66 -36.59 -2.64
#